data_AF-A0A7V8SKP2-F1
#
_entry.id   AF-A0A7V8SKP2-F1
#
_cell.length_a   1.000
_cell.length_b   1.000
_cell.length_c   1.000
_cell.angle_alpha   90.00
_cell.angle_beta   90.00
_cell.angle_gamma   90.00
#
_symmetry.space_group_name_H-M   'P 1'
#
loop_
_entity.id
_entity.type
_entity.pdbx_description
1 polymer ?
#
loop_
_entity_poly.entity_id
_entity_poly.type
_entity_poly.pdbx_seq_one_letter_code
_entity_poly.pdbx_strand_id
1 'polypeptide(L)'
;MNNKKILQMAQQESQDEGKLSKWRNMSIVHYIMLLVAWLFIFTIRLLKNESIDDLFFMLLLLALGHEIYLFKKKRSMTNIIVIVVLLIAVSVMGWNLMSGIFK
;
A
#
# COMPACT_ATOMS: atom_id res chain seq x y z
N MET A 1 38.63 28.15 17.53
CA MET A 1 37.43 27.41 17.08
C MET A 1 37.76 25.92 17.14
N ASN A 2 36.99 25.11 17.88
CA ASN A 2 37.41 23.75 18.25
C ASN A 2 37.13 22.77 17.09
N ASN A 3 38.15 22.49 16.26
CA ASN A 3 38.05 21.67 15.04
C ASN A 3 37.43 20.28 15.27
N LYS A 4 37.51 19.74 16.50
CA LYS A 4 36.83 18.49 16.89
C LYS A 4 35.30 18.58 16.79
N LYS A 5 34.71 19.74 17.10
CA LYS A 5 33.25 19.95 17.07
C LYS A 5 32.73 19.98 15.63
N ILE A 6 33.50 20.54 14.71
CA ILE A 6 33.16 20.64 13.28
C ILE A 6 33.28 19.26 12.61
N LEU A 7 34.33 18.49 12.93
CA LEU A 7 34.50 17.13 12.43
C LEU A 7 33.42 16.17 12.95
N GLN A 8 32.99 16.31 14.21
CA GLN A 8 31.87 15.53 14.75
C GLN A 8 30.53 15.88 14.10
N MET A 9 30.26 17.17 13.84
CA MET A 9 29.05 17.60 13.13
C MET A 9 29.03 17.08 11.69
N ALA A 10 30.15 17.13 10.97
CA ALA A 10 30.26 16.59 9.61
C ALA A 10 30.11 15.06 9.56
N GLN A 11 30.66 14.34 10.54
CA GLN A 11 30.48 12.88 10.66
C GLN A 11 29.03 12.51 11.01
N GLN A 12 28.32 13.35 11.76
CA GLN A 12 26.93 13.13 12.13
C GLN A 12 25.97 13.38 10.95
N GLU A 13 26.19 14.44 10.16
CA GLU A 13 25.44 14.70 8.90
C GLU A 13 25.65 13.59 7.86
N SER A 14 26.91 13.17 7.63
CA SER A 14 27.20 12.11 6.65
C SER A 14 26.59 10.74 7.02
N GLN A 15 26.37 10.47 8.32
CA GLN A 15 25.73 9.25 8.79
C GLN A 15 24.19 9.32 8.72
N ASP A 16 23.59 10.50 8.87
CA ASP A 16 22.15 10.68 8.76
C ASP A 16 21.66 10.63 7.30
N GLU A 17 22.40 11.19 6.36
CA GLU A 17 22.07 11.13 4.93
C GLU A 17 22.12 9.70 4.37
N GLY A 18 23.09 8.90 4.81
CA GLY A 18 23.27 7.51 4.39
C GLY A 18 22.25 6.52 4.97
N LYS A 19 21.72 6.80 6.17
CA LYS A 19 20.74 5.91 6.84
C LYS A 19 19.30 6.18 6.42
N LEU A 20 18.92 7.44 6.23
CA LEU A 20 17.56 7.81 5.79
C LEU A 20 17.28 7.38 4.34
N SER A 21 18.28 7.46 3.47
CA SER A 21 18.13 7.09 2.05
C SER A 21 18.00 5.56 1.85
N LYS A 22 18.78 4.75 2.55
CA LYS A 22 18.74 3.27 2.43
C LYS A 22 17.45 2.64 2.92
N TRP A 23 16.94 3.05 4.09
CA TRP A 23 15.69 2.49 4.63
C TRP A 23 14.45 2.91 3.83
N ARG A 24 14.44 4.15 3.32
CA ARG A 24 13.35 4.65 2.49
C ARG A 24 13.34 3.99 1.10
N ASN A 25 14.49 3.80 0.47
CA ASN A 25 14.56 3.15 -0.85
C ASN A 25 14.27 1.66 -0.80
N MET A 26 14.75 0.93 0.21
CA MET A 26 14.51 -0.51 0.27
C MET A 26 13.02 -0.81 0.44
N SER A 27 12.31 -0.08 1.31
CA SER A 27 10.86 -0.21 1.48
C SER A 27 10.08 0.08 0.19
N ILE A 28 10.41 1.17 -0.51
CA ILE A 28 9.70 1.58 -1.73
C ILE A 28 9.93 0.58 -2.87
N VAL A 29 11.16 0.12 -3.07
CA VAL A 29 11.48 -0.84 -4.15
C VAL A 29 10.76 -2.17 -3.93
N HIS A 30 10.71 -2.68 -2.70
CA HIS A 30 9.98 -3.91 -2.40
C HIS A 30 8.47 -3.74 -2.61
N TYR A 31 7.92 -2.57 -2.25
CA TYR A 31 6.50 -2.28 -2.47
C TYR A 31 6.16 -2.21 -3.96
N ILE A 32 7.01 -1.59 -4.77
CA ILE A 32 6.86 -1.53 -6.23
C ILE A 32 6.99 -2.94 -6.83
N MET A 33 7.98 -3.72 -6.40
CA MET A 33 8.17 -5.09 -6.89
C MET A 33 6.96 -5.98 -6.55
N LEU A 34 6.39 -5.83 -5.36
CA LEU A 34 5.19 -6.55 -4.94
C LEU A 34 3.96 -6.13 -5.76
N LEU A 35 3.78 -4.83 -6.02
CA LEU A 35 2.72 -4.33 -6.91
C LEU A 35 2.85 -4.85 -8.34
N VAL A 36 4.08 -4.91 -8.87
CA VAL A 36 4.34 -5.42 -10.22
C VAL A 36 4.05 -6.92 -10.29
N ALA A 37 4.51 -7.71 -9.32
CA ALA A 37 4.20 -9.13 -9.24
C ALA A 37 2.68 -9.37 -9.16
N TRP A 38 2.00 -8.54 -8.38
CA TRP A 38 0.55 -8.58 -8.21
C TRP A 38 -0.20 -8.27 -9.52
N LEU A 39 0.21 -7.22 -10.24
CA LEU A 39 -0.30 -6.92 -11.58
C LEU A 39 -0.06 -8.06 -12.57
N PHE A 40 1.11 -8.70 -12.50
CA PHE A 40 1.45 -9.80 -13.40
C PHE A 40 0.52 -11.01 -13.19
N ILE A 41 0.28 -11.39 -11.93
CA ILE A 41 -0.66 -12.46 -11.56
C ILE A 41 -2.08 -12.10 -12.01
N PHE A 42 -2.49 -10.84 -11.79
CA PHE A 42 -3.80 -10.33 -12.21
C PHE A 42 -4.00 -10.48 -13.72
N THR A 43 -3.04 -10.02 -14.53
CA THR A 43 -3.11 -10.11 -15.99
C THR A 43 -3.13 -11.56 -16.47
N ILE A 44 -2.31 -12.44 -15.89
CA ILE A 44 -2.32 -13.86 -16.27
C ILE A 44 -3.67 -14.51 -15.98
N ARG A 45 -4.25 -14.30 -14.79
CA ARG A 45 -5.56 -14.88 -14.46
C ARG A 45 -6.67 -14.33 -15.34
N LEU A 46 -6.60 -13.04 -15.67
CA LEU A 46 -7.53 -12.40 -16.60
C LEU A 46 -7.45 -13.00 -18.00
N LEU A 47 -6.24 -13.27 -18.51
CA LEU A 47 -6.05 -13.94 -19.80
C LEU A 47 -6.48 -15.42 -19.78
N LYS A 48 -6.37 -16.09 -18.63
CA LYS A 48 -6.81 -17.48 -18.45
C LYS A 48 -8.30 -17.63 -18.14
N ASN A 49 -9.03 -16.51 -18.01
CA ASN A 49 -10.43 -16.48 -17.60
C ASN A 49 -10.69 -17.21 -16.27
N GLU A 50 -9.69 -17.24 -15.38
CA GLU A 50 -9.80 -17.77 -14.03
C GLU A 50 -10.48 -16.75 -13.12
N SER A 51 -11.07 -17.20 -12.01
CA SER A 51 -11.66 -16.27 -11.03
C SER A 51 -10.59 -15.28 -10.53
N ILE A 52 -10.94 -14.00 -10.65
CA ILE A 52 -10.15 -12.85 -10.21
C ILE A 52 -10.74 -12.29 -8.90
N ASP A 53 -11.77 -12.94 -8.33
CA ASP A 53 -12.54 -12.42 -7.21
C ASP A 53 -11.64 -12.16 -5.98
N ASP A 54 -10.69 -13.05 -5.71
CA ASP A 54 -9.69 -12.89 -4.64
C ASP A 54 -8.77 -11.67 -4.84
N LEU A 55 -8.30 -11.47 -6.07
CA LEU A 55 -7.42 -10.34 -6.39
C LEU A 55 -8.21 -9.04 -6.38
N PHE A 56 -9.41 -9.04 -6.94
CA PHE A 56 -10.27 -7.87 -6.92
C PHE A 56 -10.65 -7.48 -5.49
N PHE A 57 -10.89 -8.45 -4.61
CA PHE A 57 -11.09 -8.23 -3.19
C PHE A 57 -9.88 -7.59 -2.50
N MET A 58 -8.65 -8.07 -2.81
CA MET A 58 -7.42 -7.42 -2.31
C MET A 58 -7.29 -5.97 -2.79
N LEU A 59 -7.66 -5.66 -4.03
CA LEU A 59 -7.68 -4.29 -4.55
C LEU A 59 -8.66 -3.39 -3.78
N LEU A 60 -9.87 -3.90 -3.52
CA LEU A 60 -10.88 -3.17 -2.77
C LEU A 60 -10.41 -2.88 -1.34
N LEU A 61 -9.75 -3.84 -0.68
CA LEU A 61 -9.14 -3.65 0.64
C LEU A 61 -8.02 -2.62 0.62
N LEU A 62 -7.14 -2.66 -0.39
CA LEU A 62 -6.07 -1.68 -0.57
C LEU A 62 -6.64 -0.27 -0.76
N ALA A 63 -7.65 -0.12 -1.62
CA ALA A 63 -8.33 1.14 -1.87
C ALA A 63 -9.02 1.68 -0.61
N LEU A 64 -9.70 0.81 0.15
CA LEU A 64 -10.34 1.16 1.42
C LEU A 64 -9.30 1.64 2.44
N GLY A 65 -8.18 0.93 2.60
CA GLY A 65 -7.09 1.33 3.48
C GLY A 65 -6.49 2.69 3.09
N HIS A 66 -6.28 2.92 1.79
CA HIS A 66 -5.80 4.19 1.26
C HIS A 66 -6.78 5.34 1.55
N GLU A 67 -8.07 5.15 1.31
CA GLU A 67 -9.10 6.16 1.57
C GLU A 67 -9.25 6.49 3.05
N ILE A 68 -9.19 5.50 3.94
CA ILE A 68 -9.20 5.71 5.40
C ILE A 68 -7.97 6.54 5.83
N TYR A 69 -6.79 6.22 5.30
CA TYR A 69 -5.57 6.98 5.58
C TYR A 69 -5.70 8.43 5.11
N LEU A 70 -6.22 8.64 3.89
CA LEU A 70 -6.38 9.96 3.31
C LEU A 70 -7.44 10.80 4.05
N PHE A 71 -8.51 10.14 4.50
CA PHE A 71 -9.54 10.75 5.35
C PHE A 71 -8.96 11.26 6.68
N LYS A 72 -8.08 10.49 7.33
CA LYS A 72 -7.41 10.92 8.56
C LYS A 72 -6.54 12.17 8.34
N LYS A 73 -5.98 12.35 7.15
CA LYS A 73 -5.05 13.45 6.82
C LYS A 73 -5.74 14.73 6.34
N LYS A 74 -6.79 14.63 5.51
CA LYS A 74 -7.43 15.80 4.87
C LYS A 74 -8.91 16.02 5.27
N ARG A 75 -9.56 15.08 5.97
CA ARG A 75 -10.98 15.13 6.37
C ARG A 75 -11.91 15.72 5.29
N SER A 76 -11.82 15.23 4.06
CA SER A 76 -12.75 15.62 3.00
C SER A 76 -14.07 14.85 3.13
N MET A 77 -15.20 15.54 2.95
CA MET A 77 -16.54 14.92 2.95
C MET A 77 -16.72 13.92 1.79
N THR A 78 -16.06 14.14 0.66
CA THR A 78 -16.07 13.20 -0.47
C THR A 78 -15.46 11.85 -0.12
N ASN A 79 -14.40 11.83 0.70
CA ASN A 79 -13.77 10.58 1.12
C ASN A 79 -14.70 9.73 2.00
N ILE A 80 -15.60 10.35 2.79
CA ILE A 80 -16.55 9.60 3.62
C ILE A 80 -17.48 8.77 2.73
N ILE A 81 -18.03 9.38 1.68
CA ILE A 81 -18.94 8.71 0.74
C ILE A 81 -18.20 7.54 0.07
N VAL A 82 -16.97 7.77 -0.39
CA VAL A 82 -16.14 6.74 -1.03
C VAL A 82 -15.84 5.59 -0.06
N ILE A 83 -15.51 5.87 1.20
CA ILE A 83 -15.28 4.85 2.24
C ILE A 83 -16.53 4.01 2.46
N VAL A 84 -17.72 4.62 2.54
CA VAL A 84 -18.98 3.88 2.74
C VAL A 84 -19.26 2.96 1.56
N VAL A 85 -19.08 3.45 0.32
CA VAL A 85 -19.25 2.62 -0.88
C VAL A 85 -18.25 1.46 -0.90
N LEU A 86 -16.98 1.73 -0.58
CA LEU A 86 -15.93 0.70 -0.52
C LEU A 86 -16.23 -0.34 0.56
N LEU A 87 -16.73 0.05 1.74
CA LEU A 87 -17.13 -0.87 2.80
C LEU A 87 -18.24 -1.83 2.35
N ILE A 88 -19.25 -1.32 1.65
CA ILE A 88 -20.33 -2.16 1.09
C ILE A 88 -19.74 -3.12 0.06
N ALA A 89 -18.91 -2.63 -0.86
CA ALA A 89 -18.29 -3.46 -1.89
C ALA A 89 -17.43 -4.58 -1.30
N VAL A 90 -16.58 -4.27 -0.32
CA VAL A 90 -15.78 -5.27 0.41
C VAL A 90 -16.68 -6.27 1.14
N SER A 91 -17.75 -5.82 1.79
CA SER A 91 -18.63 -6.73 2.53
C SER A 91 -19.35 -7.74 1.63
N VAL A 92 -19.90 -7.26 0.50
CA VAL A 92 -20.58 -8.11 -0.48
C VAL A 92 -19.61 -9.08 -1.14
N MET A 93 -18.43 -8.59 -1.55
CA MET A 93 -17.42 -9.43 -2.19
C MET A 93 -16.84 -10.47 -1.22
N GLY A 94 -16.61 -10.10 0.04
CA GLY A 94 -16.18 -11.01 1.09
C GLY A 94 -17.21 -12.11 1.38
N TRP A 95 -18.50 -11.78 1.35
CA TRP A 95 -19.57 -12.77 1.48
C TRP A 95 -19.62 -13.73 0.29
N ASN A 96 -19.44 -13.24 -0.94
CA ASN A 96 -19.38 -14.07 -2.14
C ASN A 96 -18.19 -15.03 -2.13
N LEU A 97 -17.01 -14.56 -1.69
CA LEU A 97 -15.84 -15.42 -1.51
C LEU A 97 -16.05 -16.48 -0.44
N MET A 98 -16.60 -16.09 0.72
CA MET A 98 -16.87 -17.03 1.81
C MET A 98 -17.89 -18.09 1.37
N SER A 99 -19.02 -17.68 0.78
CA SER A 99 -20.04 -18.61 0.29
C SER A 99 -19.57 -19.48 -0.88
N GLY A 100 -18.61 -19.02 -1.69
CA GLY A 100 -17.95 -19.82 -2.73
C GLY A 100 -16.97 -20.87 -2.18
N ILE A 101 -16.36 -20.63 -1.01
CA ILE A 101 -15.42 -21.56 -0.35
C ILE A 101 -16.16 -22.63 0.47
N PHE A 102 -17.32 -22.29 1.05
CA PHE A 102 -18.12 -23.19 1.89
C PHE A 102 -19.14 -24.05 1.11
N LYS A 103 -19.09 -24.06 -0.22
CA LYS A 103 -19.98 -24.81 -1.11
C LYS A 103 -19.23 -25.96 -1.77
#